data_AF-A0A843KI72-F1
#
_entry.id   AF-A0A843KI72-F1
#
_cell.length_a   1.000
_cell.length_b   1.000
_cell.length_c   1.000
_cell.angle_alpha   90.00
_cell.angle_beta   90.00
_cell.angle_gamma   90.00
#
_symmetry.space_group_name_H-M   'P 1'
#
loop_
_entity.id
_entity.type
_entity.pdbx_description
1 polymer ?
#
loop_
_entity_poly.entity_id
_entity_poly.type
_entity_poly.pdbx_seq_one_letter_code
_entity_poly.pdbx_strand_id
1 'polypeptide(L)'
;MRSMARVIRKHFLLLLLVLCLAQPAPAAHESGSVGPYNISFDMNTTMDYRVIVEPSSKGQTSLGVDFVRYNMTIDSDNYAAWIVLTRYEEPMVANVTANEYIVYSALIDSGADRPNLYQVQIDGQPAVVGNFRYEKQFLGEGRYQEGDLVVAAAYSPDARLYEDGSYWGKNDCRVISTYPWEIIRDLLHTLHVQLPEEYRAPISSSPSALNHSNPINHSSEMI
;
A
#
# COMPACT_ATOMS: atom_id res chain seq x y z
N MET A 1 2.97 -22.98 -58.40
CA MET A 1 2.31 -22.01 -57.49
C MET A 1 1.30 -22.62 -56.50
N ARG A 2 0.72 -23.81 -56.70
CA ARG A 2 -0.22 -24.45 -55.73
C ARG A 2 0.42 -24.99 -54.43
N SER A 3 1.74 -25.25 -54.42
CA SER A 3 2.45 -25.82 -53.26
C SER A 3 2.71 -24.80 -52.15
N MET A 4 3.12 -23.56 -52.50
CA MET A 4 3.42 -22.49 -51.52
C MET A 4 2.18 -22.05 -50.70
N ALA A 5 1.01 -21.93 -51.34
CA ALA A 5 -0.23 -21.54 -50.65
C ALA A 5 -0.65 -22.54 -49.56
N ARG A 6 -0.36 -23.84 -49.75
CA ARG A 6 -0.64 -24.90 -48.77
C ARG A 6 0.30 -24.82 -47.56
N VAL A 7 1.57 -24.47 -47.79
CA VAL A 7 2.57 -24.31 -46.73
C VAL A 7 2.26 -23.07 -45.89
N ILE A 8 1.96 -21.94 -46.52
CA ILE A 8 1.58 -20.68 -45.83
C ILE A 8 0.32 -20.89 -44.97
N ARG A 9 -0.69 -21.58 -45.49
CA ARG A 9 -1.93 -21.89 -44.75
C ARG A 9 -1.70 -22.78 -43.53
N LYS A 10 -0.77 -23.75 -43.61
CA LYS A 10 -0.39 -24.61 -42.47
C LYS A 10 0.36 -23.83 -41.38
N HIS A 11 1.28 -22.95 -41.76
CA HIS A 11 2.02 -22.12 -40.80
C HIS A 11 1.11 -21.09 -40.12
N PHE A 12 0.17 -20.51 -40.88
CA PHE A 12 -0.83 -19.59 -40.33
C PHE A 12 -1.77 -20.28 -39.33
N LEU A 13 -2.21 -21.51 -39.64
CA LEU A 13 -3.02 -22.34 -38.73
C LEU A 13 -2.24 -22.72 -37.46
N LEU A 14 -0.95 -23.04 -37.58
CA LEU A 14 -0.09 -23.36 -36.42
C LEU A 14 0.10 -22.14 -35.53
N LEU A 15 0.32 -20.96 -36.11
CA LEU A 15 0.45 -19.69 -35.38
C LEU A 15 -0.85 -19.33 -34.64
N LEU A 16 -2.00 -19.52 -35.29
CA LEU A 16 -3.33 -19.33 -34.68
C LEU A 16 -3.57 -20.31 -33.53
N LEU A 17 -3.13 -21.57 -33.66
CA LEU A 17 -3.25 -22.57 -32.61
C LEU A 17 -2.39 -22.22 -31.38
N VAL A 18 -1.17 -21.71 -31.59
CA VAL A 18 -0.27 -21.25 -30.52
C VAL A 18 -0.86 -20.03 -29.81
N LEU A 19 -1.46 -19.09 -30.55
CA LEU A 19 -2.17 -17.94 -29.97
C LEU A 19 -3.42 -18.35 -29.16
N CYS A 20 -4.11 -19.44 -29.54
CA CYS A 20 -5.25 -19.96 -28.77
C CYS A 20 -4.84 -20.76 -27.52
N LEU A 21 -3.58 -21.21 -27.42
CA LEU A 21 -3.04 -21.95 -26.27
C LEU A 21 -2.44 -21.04 -25.20
N ALA A 22 -2.23 -19.77 -25.49
CA ALA A 22 -1.90 -18.76 -24.50
C ALA A 22 -3.16 -18.44 -23.69
N GLN A 23 -3.51 -19.31 -22.74
CA GLN A 23 -4.46 -18.94 -21.70
C GLN A 23 -3.84 -17.79 -20.90
N PRO A 24 -4.50 -16.64 -20.73
CA PRO A 24 -4.07 -15.70 -19.71
C PRO A 24 -4.11 -16.47 -18.39
N ALA A 25 -2.95 -16.66 -17.77
CA ALA A 25 -2.90 -17.15 -16.40
C ALA A 25 -3.75 -16.16 -15.59
N PRO A 26 -4.86 -16.60 -14.96
CA PRO A 26 -5.62 -15.70 -14.11
C PRO A 26 -4.66 -15.12 -13.08
N ALA A 27 -4.61 -13.79 -12.99
CA ALA A 27 -3.91 -13.09 -11.91
C ALA A 27 -4.33 -13.74 -10.59
N ALA A 28 -3.37 -14.23 -9.82
CA ALA A 28 -3.67 -14.81 -8.52
C ALA A 28 -4.25 -13.70 -7.63
N HIS A 29 -5.51 -13.90 -7.23
CA HIS A 29 -6.17 -13.05 -6.25
C HIS A 29 -5.77 -13.51 -4.86
N GLU A 30 -5.03 -12.67 -4.15
CA GLU A 30 -4.63 -12.93 -2.78
C GLU A 30 -5.67 -12.35 -1.84
N SER A 31 -6.10 -13.14 -0.86
CA SER A 31 -6.96 -12.67 0.21
C SER A 31 -6.70 -13.43 1.50
N GLY A 32 -6.66 -12.71 2.62
CA GLY A 32 -6.42 -13.33 3.92
C GLY A 32 -6.48 -12.35 5.09
N SER A 33 -6.49 -12.90 6.29
CA SER A 33 -6.54 -12.12 7.52
C SER A 33 -5.15 -11.67 7.96
N VAL A 34 -5.03 -10.40 8.32
CA VAL A 34 -3.83 -9.77 8.89
C VAL A 34 -4.24 -9.07 10.17
N GLY A 35 -4.05 -9.75 11.30
CA GLY A 35 -4.64 -9.30 12.56
C GLY A 35 -6.18 -9.24 12.45
N PRO A 36 -6.82 -8.10 12.79
CA PRO A 36 -8.26 -7.95 12.71
C PRO A 36 -8.77 -7.62 11.29
N TYR A 37 -7.88 -7.39 10.31
CA TYR A 37 -8.28 -6.97 8.97
C TYR A 37 -8.33 -8.15 8.01
N ASN A 38 -9.24 -8.10 7.03
CA ASN A 38 -9.13 -8.92 5.83
C ASN A 38 -8.55 -8.06 4.71
N ILE A 39 -7.44 -8.49 4.13
CA ILE A 39 -6.79 -7.81 3.01
C ILE A 39 -7.04 -8.62 1.75
N SER A 40 -7.22 -7.93 0.62
CA SER A 40 -7.13 -8.56 -0.69
C SER A 40 -6.38 -7.70 -1.70
N PHE A 41 -5.66 -8.31 -2.63
CA PHE A 41 -4.92 -7.64 -3.71
C PHE A 41 -4.55 -8.63 -4.82
N ASP A 42 -4.19 -8.10 -5.98
CA ASP A 42 -3.69 -8.87 -7.12
C ASP A 42 -2.28 -8.39 -7.50
N MET A 43 -1.31 -9.30 -7.60
CA MET A 43 0.04 -8.98 -8.10
C MET A 43 0.14 -9.04 -9.63
N ASN A 44 -0.82 -9.72 -10.29
CA ASN A 44 -0.89 -9.91 -11.74
C ASN A 44 0.46 -10.29 -12.39
N THR A 45 1.13 -11.27 -11.78
CA THR A 45 2.45 -11.75 -12.20
C THR A 45 2.49 -13.27 -12.28
N THR A 46 3.40 -13.80 -13.09
CA THR A 46 3.74 -15.22 -13.13
C THR A 46 4.95 -15.56 -12.27
N MET A 47 5.54 -14.58 -11.58
CA MET A 47 6.62 -14.84 -10.62
C MET A 47 6.09 -15.61 -9.43
N ASP A 48 6.88 -16.57 -8.95
CA ASP A 48 6.59 -17.25 -7.70
C ASP A 48 6.85 -16.29 -6.53
N TYR A 49 5.89 -16.21 -5.62
CA TYR A 49 6.02 -15.45 -4.38
C TYR A 49 5.26 -16.15 -3.25
N ARG A 50 5.49 -15.70 -2.02
CA ARG A 50 4.81 -16.18 -0.82
C ARG A 50 4.27 -15.00 -0.04
N VAL A 51 3.07 -15.16 0.48
CA VAL A 51 2.45 -14.21 1.42
C VAL A 51 2.69 -14.71 2.84
N ILE A 52 3.32 -13.87 3.67
CA ILE A 52 3.73 -14.18 5.04
C ILE A 52 3.05 -13.16 5.95
N VAL A 53 2.18 -13.62 6.84
CA VAL A 53 1.59 -12.78 7.90
C VAL A 53 2.52 -12.81 9.11
N GLU A 54 2.97 -11.63 9.54
CA GLU A 54 3.92 -11.50 10.64
C GLU A 54 3.22 -11.30 11.99
N PRO A 55 3.89 -11.61 13.12
CA PRO A 55 3.40 -11.25 14.44
C PRO A 55 3.17 -9.74 14.57
N SER A 56 2.07 -9.35 15.21
CA SER A 56 1.80 -7.94 15.50
C SER A 56 2.87 -7.36 16.42
N SER A 57 3.21 -6.08 16.22
CA SER A 57 4.05 -5.32 17.14
C SER A 57 3.29 -4.14 17.75
N LYS A 58 3.77 -3.65 18.89
CA LYS A 58 3.24 -2.45 19.55
C LYS A 58 4.31 -1.38 19.57
N GLY A 59 3.89 -0.13 19.54
CA GLY A 59 4.80 1.00 19.64
C GLY A 59 4.04 2.27 20.02
N GLN A 60 4.78 3.36 20.03
CA GLN A 60 4.26 4.68 20.35
C GLN A 60 4.78 5.68 19.31
N THR A 61 3.92 6.59 18.85
CA THR A 61 4.32 7.67 17.94
C THR A 61 5.20 8.69 18.67
N SER A 62 5.86 9.58 17.93
CA SER A 62 6.62 10.69 18.52
C SER A 62 5.77 11.64 19.36
N LEU A 63 4.45 11.61 19.21
CA LEU A 63 3.48 12.39 19.98
C LEU A 63 2.94 11.64 21.21
N GLY A 64 3.43 10.43 21.50
CA GLY A 64 2.97 9.65 22.64
C GLY A 64 1.71 8.80 22.40
N VAL A 65 1.21 8.74 21.16
CA VAL A 65 0.02 7.92 20.83
C VAL A 65 0.43 6.47 20.63
N ASP A 66 -0.16 5.56 21.40
CA ASP A 66 0.09 4.13 21.28
C ASP A 66 -0.53 3.56 19.99
N PHE A 67 0.13 2.54 19.43
CA PHE A 67 -0.36 1.85 18.25
C PHE A 67 -0.05 0.35 18.29
N VAL A 68 -0.83 -0.41 17.51
CA VAL A 68 -0.57 -1.80 17.14
C VAL A 68 -0.34 -1.87 15.64
N ARG A 69 0.71 -2.56 15.22
CA ARG A 69 1.07 -2.73 13.81
C ARG A 69 0.96 -4.20 13.42
N TYR A 70 0.33 -4.44 12.28
CA TYR A 70 0.19 -5.75 11.66
C TYR A 70 0.85 -5.70 10.29
N ASN A 71 1.74 -6.64 10.01
CA ASN A 71 2.49 -6.66 8.77
C ASN A 71 2.15 -7.92 7.97
N MET A 72 2.18 -7.75 6.66
CA MET A 72 2.17 -8.82 5.68
C MET A 72 3.33 -8.58 4.72
N THR A 73 4.12 -9.63 4.48
CA THR A 73 5.26 -9.61 3.57
C THR A 73 4.93 -10.48 2.36
N ILE A 74 5.15 -9.93 1.16
CA ILE A 74 4.98 -10.61 -0.12
C ILE A 74 6.38 -10.83 -0.67
N ASP A 75 6.92 -12.01 -0.46
CA ASP A 75 8.34 -12.34 -0.66
C ASP A 75 8.54 -13.18 -1.92
N SER A 76 9.53 -12.82 -2.74
CA SER A 76 10.00 -13.58 -3.89
C SER A 76 11.53 -13.61 -3.90
N ASP A 77 12.13 -14.40 -4.78
CA ASP A 77 13.59 -14.58 -4.83
C ASP A 77 14.39 -13.27 -4.96
N ASN A 78 13.83 -12.26 -5.66
CA ASN A 78 14.52 -11.01 -5.97
C ASN A 78 13.79 -9.76 -5.46
N TYR A 79 12.53 -9.87 -5.06
CA TYR A 79 11.68 -8.74 -4.72
C TYR A 79 10.86 -9.01 -3.48
N ALA A 80 10.61 -7.97 -2.70
CA ALA A 80 9.73 -8.02 -1.55
C ALA A 80 8.80 -6.82 -1.53
N ALA A 81 7.61 -7.01 -0.98
CA ALA A 81 6.71 -5.93 -0.61
C ALA A 81 6.20 -6.15 0.81
N TRP A 82 6.05 -5.06 1.56
CA TRP A 82 5.51 -5.03 2.90
C TRP A 82 4.23 -4.21 2.89
N ILE A 83 3.13 -4.82 3.29
CA ILE A 83 1.88 -4.14 3.62
C ILE A 83 1.83 -4.02 5.14
N VAL A 84 1.82 -2.79 5.63
CA VAL A 84 1.90 -2.44 7.04
C VAL A 84 0.62 -1.71 7.43
N LEU A 85 -0.18 -2.35 8.27
CA LEU A 85 -1.39 -1.78 8.85
C LEU A 85 -1.09 -1.30 10.27
N THR A 86 -1.18 0.01 10.49
CA THR A 86 -1.00 0.62 11.81
C THR A 86 -2.35 1.06 12.36
N ARG A 87 -2.73 0.54 13.52
CA ARG A 87 -3.91 0.96 14.28
C ARG A 87 -3.49 1.83 15.44
N TYR A 88 -3.88 3.09 15.41
CA TYR A 88 -3.67 4.03 16.50
C TYR A 88 -4.77 3.88 17.56
N GLU A 89 -4.42 4.10 18.82
CA GLU A 89 -5.39 4.14 19.92
C GLU A 89 -6.38 5.31 19.76
N GLU A 90 -5.87 6.44 19.30
CA GLU A 90 -6.63 7.66 18.99
C GLU A 90 -6.65 7.95 17.49
N PRO A 91 -7.68 8.63 16.94
CA PRO A 91 -7.67 9.06 15.55
C PRO A 91 -6.46 9.96 15.27
N MET A 92 -5.87 9.82 14.09
CA MET A 92 -4.74 10.63 13.61
C MET A 92 -5.16 11.40 12.35
N VAL A 93 -4.47 12.52 12.06
CA VAL A 93 -4.64 13.25 10.80
C VAL A 93 -4.24 12.34 9.64
N ALA A 94 -5.14 12.20 8.66
CA ALA A 94 -5.04 11.23 7.58
C ALA A 94 -5.07 11.89 6.18
N ASN A 95 -4.91 13.20 6.11
CA ASN A 95 -4.95 13.94 4.85
C ASN A 95 -3.72 13.64 3.97
N VAL A 96 -3.73 14.17 2.74
CA VAL A 96 -2.65 13.93 1.78
C VAL A 96 -1.27 14.32 2.32
N THR A 97 -1.15 15.45 3.03
CA THR A 97 0.13 15.89 3.63
C THR A 97 0.64 14.91 4.68
N ALA A 98 -0.24 14.32 5.50
CA ALA A 98 0.15 13.29 6.46
C ALA A 98 0.67 12.03 5.74
N ASN A 99 -0.01 11.59 4.67
CA ASN A 99 0.45 10.46 3.85
C ASN A 99 1.75 10.77 3.10
N GLU A 100 1.95 12.01 2.62
CA GLU A 100 3.20 12.45 1.99
C GLU A 100 4.38 12.32 2.95
N TYR A 101 4.20 12.71 4.22
CA TYR A 101 5.24 12.56 5.24
C TYR A 101 5.61 11.09 5.48
N ILE A 102 4.61 10.20 5.56
CA ILE A 102 4.81 8.75 5.76
C ILE A 102 5.59 8.14 4.59
N VAL A 103 5.19 8.45 3.35
CA VAL A 103 5.84 7.95 2.13
C VAL A 103 7.25 8.52 2.00
N TYR A 104 7.41 9.83 2.23
CA TYR A 104 8.71 10.50 2.17
C TYR A 104 9.69 9.87 3.16
N SER A 105 9.32 9.73 4.43
CA SER A 105 10.18 9.11 5.45
C SER A 105 10.56 7.68 5.07
N ALA A 106 9.60 6.87 4.61
CA ALA A 106 9.87 5.50 4.20
C ALA A 106 10.90 5.41 3.05
N LEU A 107 10.83 6.32 2.09
CA LEU A 107 11.77 6.34 0.96
C LEU A 107 13.14 6.87 1.37
N ILE A 108 13.22 7.89 2.24
CA ILE A 108 14.49 8.36 2.81
C ILE A 108 15.16 7.24 3.62
N ASP A 109 14.42 6.55 4.48
CA ASP A 109 14.91 5.41 5.27
C ASP A 109 15.37 4.24 4.39
N SER A 110 14.83 4.15 3.17
CA SER A 110 15.23 3.18 2.14
C SER A 110 16.41 3.64 1.29
N GLY A 111 16.94 4.85 1.48
CA GLY A 111 18.12 5.37 0.77
C GLY A 111 17.84 6.39 -0.34
N ALA A 112 16.63 6.96 -0.43
CA ALA A 112 16.36 8.05 -1.36
C ALA A 112 17.02 9.36 -0.88
N ASP A 113 17.62 10.13 -1.80
CA ASP A 113 18.00 11.52 -1.50
C ASP A 113 16.82 12.48 -1.68
N ARG A 114 16.09 12.31 -2.79
CA ARG A 114 14.95 13.14 -3.19
C ARG A 114 13.93 12.28 -3.95
N PRO A 115 13.00 11.61 -3.23
CA PRO A 115 12.00 10.78 -3.88
C PRO A 115 10.99 11.61 -4.67
N ASN A 116 10.42 11.01 -5.72
CA ASN A 116 9.26 11.57 -6.40
C ASN A 116 7.99 11.18 -5.64
N LEU A 117 7.05 12.10 -5.46
CA LEU A 117 5.78 11.87 -4.78
C LEU A 117 4.60 12.25 -5.69
N TYR A 118 3.55 11.45 -5.65
CA TYR A 118 2.35 11.59 -6.47
C TYR A 118 1.12 11.35 -5.62
N GLN A 119 0.11 12.21 -5.77
CA GLN A 119 -1.19 12.04 -5.13
C GLN A 119 -2.06 11.15 -6.01
N VAL A 120 -2.67 10.12 -5.40
CA VAL A 120 -3.50 9.12 -6.09
C VAL A 120 -4.70 8.74 -5.22
N GLN A 121 -5.45 7.71 -5.62
CA GLN A 121 -6.43 7.05 -4.77
C GLN A 121 -6.08 5.57 -4.65
N ILE A 122 -6.21 5.02 -3.43
CA ILE A 122 -6.09 3.59 -3.12
C ILE A 122 -7.30 3.22 -2.28
N ASP A 123 -7.98 2.12 -2.62
CA ASP A 123 -9.19 1.65 -1.95
C ASP A 123 -10.28 2.75 -1.79
N GLY A 124 -10.39 3.64 -2.79
CA GLY A 124 -11.32 4.77 -2.80
C GLY A 124 -10.94 5.95 -1.89
N GLN A 125 -9.81 5.88 -1.18
CA GLN A 125 -9.34 6.93 -0.27
C GLN A 125 -8.21 7.77 -0.91
N PRO A 126 -8.07 9.06 -0.54
CA PRO A 126 -6.91 9.86 -0.89
C PRO A 126 -5.62 9.19 -0.41
N ALA A 127 -4.65 9.07 -1.30
CA ALA A 127 -3.42 8.33 -1.06
C ALA A 127 -2.22 9.05 -1.68
N VAL A 128 -1.03 8.65 -1.26
CA VAL A 128 0.23 9.10 -1.84
C VAL A 128 1.04 7.89 -2.26
N VAL A 129 1.65 7.96 -3.44
CA VAL A 129 2.63 6.99 -3.93
C VAL A 129 3.91 7.76 -4.23
N GLY A 130 5.05 7.20 -3.85
CA GLY A 130 6.36 7.73 -4.19
C GLY A 130 7.31 6.64 -4.62
N ASN A 131 8.38 7.04 -5.30
CA ASN A 131 9.42 6.11 -5.72
C ASN A 131 10.79 6.80 -5.88
N PHE A 132 11.82 5.97 -5.88
CA PHE A 132 13.15 6.31 -6.39
C PHE A 132 13.82 5.06 -6.98
N ARG A 133 14.94 5.26 -7.67
CA ARG A 133 15.82 4.17 -8.09
C ARG A 133 17.21 4.39 -7.50
N TYR A 134 17.87 3.30 -7.13
CA TYR A 134 19.31 3.36 -6.84
C TYR A 134 20.09 3.85 -8.07
N GLU A 135 21.29 4.37 -7.83
CA GLU A 135 22.14 4.83 -8.92
C GLU A 135 22.45 3.71 -9.91
N LYS A 136 22.41 4.05 -11.20
CA LYS A 136 22.80 3.12 -12.27
C LYS A 136 24.25 2.70 -12.11
N GLN A 137 24.52 1.41 -12.31
CA GLN A 137 25.88 0.88 -12.28
C GLN A 137 26.46 0.82 -13.69
N PHE A 138 27.63 1.43 -13.91
CA PHE A 138 28.36 1.29 -15.17
C PHE A 138 29.10 -0.06 -15.20
N LEU A 139 28.82 -0.86 -16.23
CA LEU A 139 29.40 -2.20 -16.38
C LEU A 139 30.61 -2.25 -17.33
N GLY A 140 31.00 -1.11 -17.92
CA GLY A 140 32.03 -1.05 -18.96
C GLY A 140 31.44 -1.04 -20.38
N GLU A 141 32.23 -0.61 -21.36
CA GLU A 141 31.89 -0.68 -22.80
C GLU A 141 30.55 -0.01 -23.19
N GLY A 142 30.17 1.05 -22.47
CA GLY A 142 28.91 1.76 -22.70
C GLY A 142 27.66 1.05 -22.17
N ARG A 143 27.82 -0.07 -21.43
CA ARG A 143 26.74 -0.82 -20.81
C ARG A 143 26.47 -0.31 -19.39
N TYR A 144 25.19 -0.29 -19.03
CA TYR A 144 24.70 0.12 -17.71
C TYR A 144 23.68 -0.89 -17.21
N GLN A 145 23.64 -1.06 -15.89
CA GLN A 145 22.55 -1.71 -15.18
C GLN A 145 21.74 -0.64 -14.46
N GLU A 146 20.43 -0.63 -14.68
CA GLU A 146 19.52 0.25 -13.92
C GLU A 146 19.52 -0.17 -12.46
N GLY A 147 19.48 0.81 -11.56
CA GLY A 147 19.33 0.54 -10.14
C GLY A 147 17.91 0.06 -9.81
N ASP A 148 17.82 -0.70 -8.73
CA ASP A 148 16.54 -1.26 -8.27
C ASP A 148 15.55 -0.15 -7.95
N LEU A 149 14.28 -0.41 -8.27
CA LEU A 149 13.17 0.48 -7.97
C LEU A 149 12.73 0.24 -6.53
N VAL A 150 12.51 1.32 -5.78
CA VAL A 150 11.79 1.28 -4.52
C VAL A 150 10.55 2.14 -4.64
N VAL A 151 9.40 1.56 -4.28
CA VAL A 151 8.09 2.22 -4.26
C VAL A 151 7.57 2.22 -2.83
N ALA A 152 6.98 3.32 -2.39
CA ALA A 152 6.21 3.38 -1.17
C ALA A 152 4.85 4.04 -1.42
N ALA A 153 3.84 3.62 -0.68
CA ALA A 153 2.51 4.20 -0.73
C ALA A 153 1.90 4.28 0.66
N ALA A 154 1.05 5.27 0.91
CA ALA A 154 0.30 5.38 2.16
C ALA A 154 -1.11 5.93 1.92
N TYR A 155 -2.07 5.38 2.65
CA TYR A 155 -3.44 5.86 2.74
C TYR A 155 -4.08 5.38 4.05
N SER A 156 -5.21 5.96 4.44
CA SER A 156 -5.93 5.56 5.64
C SER A 156 -7.31 4.98 5.29
N PRO A 157 -7.53 3.66 5.41
CA PRO A 157 -8.75 3.00 4.92
C PRO A 157 -10.03 3.47 5.63
N ASP A 158 -9.95 3.88 6.89
CA ASP A 158 -11.10 4.34 7.68
C ASP A 158 -11.23 5.87 7.72
N ALA A 159 -10.35 6.59 7.02
CA ALA A 159 -10.33 8.03 7.12
C ALA A 159 -11.53 8.67 6.43
N ARG A 160 -11.98 9.77 7.04
CA ARG A 160 -13.18 10.49 6.61
C ARG A 160 -13.13 11.95 7.05
N LEU A 161 -13.94 12.75 6.37
CA LEU A 161 -14.14 14.16 6.70
C LEU A 161 -15.10 14.30 7.89
N TYR A 162 -14.70 15.05 8.90
CA TYR A 162 -15.51 15.41 10.06
C TYR A 162 -16.16 16.80 9.86
N GLU A 163 -17.13 17.15 10.71
CA GLU A 163 -17.91 18.39 10.60
C GLU A 163 -17.05 19.66 10.69
N ASP A 164 -15.94 19.60 11.42
CA ASP A 164 -14.96 20.69 11.52
C ASP A 164 -14.03 20.82 10.29
N GLY A 165 -14.30 20.06 9.23
CA GLY A 165 -13.51 20.05 7.99
C GLY A 165 -12.21 19.25 8.10
N SER A 166 -11.97 18.59 9.23
CA SER A 166 -10.77 17.81 9.45
C SER A 166 -10.89 16.39 8.90
N TYR A 167 -9.80 15.81 8.40
CA TYR A 167 -9.78 14.47 7.81
C TYR A 167 -8.89 13.53 8.62
N TRP A 168 -9.52 12.59 9.34
CA TRP A 168 -8.87 11.75 10.35
C TRP A 168 -9.28 10.28 10.20
N GLY A 169 -8.38 9.38 10.61
CA GLY A 169 -8.60 7.92 10.66
C GLY A 169 -7.80 7.29 11.80
N LYS A 170 -8.21 6.11 12.29
CA LYS A 170 -7.45 5.33 13.26
C LYS A 170 -6.53 4.31 12.60
N ASN A 171 -6.72 4.04 11.32
CA ASN A 171 -6.01 3.00 10.60
C ASN A 171 -5.20 3.63 9.47
N ASP A 172 -3.90 3.33 9.43
CA ASP A 172 -2.99 3.67 8.34
C ASP A 172 -2.57 2.39 7.63
N CYS A 173 -2.54 2.42 6.30
CA CYS A 173 -2.05 1.36 5.45
C CYS A 173 -0.88 1.89 4.63
N ARG A 174 0.30 1.35 4.90
CA ARG A 174 1.53 1.67 4.17
C ARG A 174 2.02 0.47 3.38
N VAL A 175 2.40 0.69 2.14
CA VAL A 175 3.07 -0.30 1.29
C VAL A 175 4.49 0.17 1.01
N ILE A 176 5.48 -0.72 1.09
CA ILE A 176 6.85 -0.49 0.62
C ILE A 176 7.23 -1.69 -0.23
N SER A 177 7.87 -1.49 -1.38
CA SER A 177 8.13 -2.57 -2.34
C SER A 177 9.37 -2.34 -3.18
N THR A 178 10.07 -3.43 -3.49
CA THR A 178 11.15 -3.49 -4.49
C THR A 178 10.71 -4.13 -5.81
N TYR A 179 9.44 -4.56 -5.93
CA TYR A 179 8.93 -5.14 -7.17
C TYR A 179 8.97 -4.14 -8.33
N PRO A 180 9.07 -4.64 -9.58
CA PRO A 180 8.86 -3.83 -10.79
C PRO A 180 7.54 -3.04 -10.73
N TRP A 181 7.54 -1.86 -11.34
CA TRP A 181 6.43 -0.92 -11.28
C TRP A 181 5.10 -1.54 -11.71
N GLU A 182 5.10 -2.35 -12.78
CA GLU A 182 3.92 -2.97 -13.35
C GLU A 182 3.19 -3.86 -12.33
N ILE A 183 3.95 -4.54 -11.48
CA ILE A 183 3.43 -5.49 -10.49
C ILE A 183 2.92 -4.75 -9.26
N ILE A 184 3.74 -3.85 -8.71
CA ILE A 184 3.32 -3.10 -7.53
C ILE A 184 2.17 -2.15 -7.84
N ARG A 185 2.09 -1.61 -9.07
CA ARG A 185 0.93 -0.81 -9.52
C ARG A 185 -0.36 -1.64 -9.46
N ASP A 186 -0.33 -2.88 -9.92
CA ASP A 186 -1.51 -3.74 -9.94
C ASP A 186 -1.95 -4.10 -8.52
N LEU A 187 -0.99 -4.36 -7.61
CA LEU A 187 -1.26 -4.51 -6.18
C LEU A 187 -1.92 -3.23 -5.62
N LEU A 188 -1.31 -2.06 -5.82
CA LEU A 188 -1.84 -0.80 -5.27
C LEU A 188 -3.23 -0.46 -5.82
N HIS A 189 -3.52 -0.83 -7.06
CA HIS A 189 -4.81 -0.57 -7.70
C HIS A 189 -5.92 -1.49 -7.17
N THR A 190 -5.59 -2.72 -6.79
CA THR A 190 -6.53 -3.75 -6.35
C THR A 190 -6.55 -3.94 -4.84
N LEU A 191 -5.63 -3.29 -4.12
CA LEU A 191 -5.52 -3.36 -2.67
C LEU A 191 -6.80 -2.89 -2.01
N HIS A 192 -7.41 -3.78 -1.24
CA HIS A 192 -8.56 -3.51 -0.40
C HIS A 192 -8.28 -3.93 1.04
N VAL A 193 -8.60 -3.06 1.99
CA VAL A 193 -8.49 -3.34 3.43
C VAL A 193 -9.87 -3.30 4.05
N GLN A 194 -10.42 -4.49 4.32
CA GLN A 194 -11.67 -4.62 5.03
C GLN A 194 -11.44 -4.50 6.54
N LEU A 195 -11.96 -3.41 7.09
CA LEU A 195 -11.99 -3.12 8.52
C LEU A 195 -13.09 -3.92 9.23
N PRO A 196 -12.87 -4.34 10.50
CA PRO A 196 -13.95 -4.81 11.37
C PRO A 196 -15.08 -3.78 11.49
N GLU A 197 -16.32 -4.25 11.64
CA GLU A 197 -17.49 -3.37 11.75
C GLU A 197 -17.37 -2.41 12.93
N GLU A 198 -16.82 -2.87 14.05
CA GLU A 198 -16.60 -2.07 15.25
C GLU A 198 -15.63 -0.90 15.06
N TYR A 199 -14.79 -0.91 14.01
CA TYR A 199 -13.87 0.20 13.70
C TYR A 199 -14.54 1.27 12.82
N ARG A 200 -15.73 0.99 12.28
CA ARG A 200 -16.56 1.98 11.59
C ARG A 200 -17.38 2.77 12.62
N ALA A 201 -16.72 3.61 13.42
CA ALA A 201 -17.40 4.41 14.44
C ALA A 201 -18.47 5.35 13.83
N PRO A 202 -19.55 5.73 14.55
CA PRO A 202 -20.53 6.73 14.08
C PRO A 202 -19.90 8.11 13.83
N ILE A 203 -20.56 8.95 13.03
CA ILE A 203 -20.07 10.27 12.55
C ILE A 203 -20.02 11.34 13.67
N SER A 204 -20.52 11.08 14.88
CA SER A 204 -20.76 12.16 15.84
C SER A 204 -19.50 12.62 16.59
N SER A 205 -19.19 13.90 16.39
CA SER A 205 -18.18 14.76 17.02
C SER A 205 -16.73 14.52 16.62
N SER A 206 -16.13 15.56 16.04
CA SER A 206 -14.70 15.65 15.72
C SER A 206 -13.83 15.26 16.93
N PRO A 207 -12.68 14.58 16.74
CA PRO A 207 -11.78 14.21 17.84
C PRO A 207 -11.33 15.42 18.68
N SER A 208 -11.27 16.60 18.06
CA SER A 208 -10.98 17.91 18.64
C SER A 208 -12.03 18.37 19.69
N ALA A 209 -13.28 17.87 19.62
CA ALA A 209 -14.34 18.24 20.55
C ALA A 209 -14.28 17.52 21.92
N LEU A 210 -13.50 16.44 22.03
CA LEU A 210 -13.40 15.64 23.26
C LEU A 210 -12.47 16.25 24.33
N ASN A 211 -11.70 17.29 24.00
CA ASN A 211 -10.73 17.90 24.94
C ASN A 211 -11.23 19.14 25.71
N HIS A 212 -12.51 19.53 25.60
CA HIS A 212 -13.03 20.74 26.27
C HIS A 212 -14.19 20.51 27.25
N SER A 213 -14.49 19.27 27.64
CA SER A 213 -15.56 18.97 28.60
C SER A 213 -15.08 18.26 29.87
N ASN A 214 -13.99 18.76 30.46
CA ASN A 214 -13.79 18.58 31.91
C ASN A 214 -14.22 19.89 32.59
N PRO A 215 -15.41 19.98 33.21
CA PRO A 215 -15.70 21.08 34.08
C PRO A 215 -14.76 20.98 35.29
N ILE A 216 -13.90 21.99 35.45
CA ILE A 216 -13.14 22.20 36.69
C ILE A 216 -14.18 22.32 37.81
N ASN A 217 -14.30 21.26 38.61
CA ASN A 217 -15.12 21.25 39.80
C ASN A 217 -14.42 22.14 40.85
N HIS A 218 -14.70 23.44 40.84
CA HIS A 218 -14.39 24.31 41.97
C HIS A 218 -15.43 24.09 43.07
N SER A 219 -15.31 22.94 43.74
CA SER A 219 -15.87 22.75 45.07
C SER A 219 -14.75 22.98 46.08
N SER A 220 -14.71 24.17 46.66
CA SER A 220 -14.08 24.40 47.96
C SER A 220 -14.96 25.39 48.71
N GLU A 221 -15.84 24.82 49.51
CA GLU A 221 -16.52 25.49 50.61
C GLU A 221 -15.49 25.88 51.69
N MET A 222 -15.74 27.05 52.27
CA MET A 222 -15.36 27.58 53.58
C MET A 222 -14.51 26.71 54.51
N ILE A 223 -13.35 27.25 54.94
CA ILE A 223 -13.06 27.68 56.33
C ILE A 223 -12.22 28.96 56.27
#